data_AF-A0A2N3J2W7-F1
#
_entry.id   AF-A0A2N3J2W7-F1
#
_cell.length_a   1.000
_cell.length_b   1.000
_cell.length_c   1.000
_cell.angle_alpha   90.00
_cell.angle_beta   90.00
_cell.angle_gamma   90.00
#
_symmetry.space_group_name_H-M   'P 1'
#
loop_
_entity.id
_entity.type
_entity.pdbx_description
1 polymer ?
#
loop_
_entity_poly.entity_id
_entity_poly.type
_entity_poly.pdbx_seq_one_letter_code
_entity_poly.pdbx_strand_id
1 'polypeptide(L)'
;MSWTQGALHWPTSTEAIHTGASGVLGQLPDSQAGAVARLQALAPRAPYRPTPISQAAAALAGLRAELDRMLVTGRCLTITPYQHGVGQHQGNQYSLAAPNAVATLTAKLQDGADPLLPTGQLHAIAWLVTGNSETALANALAPLCAILPLPEWCATLRRLTASNDAMSKPTAAKVPRWKADEPLAWAPLRPARSLLGAEIAQLESQAQGATTPITKLAALAERRAAKLAELEQALGKLAAISGQLWHWQGQGDAASLATQLGQSSPPNHSHSMTVGALLLSTSPLTFWQELTR
;
A
#
# COMPACT_ATOMS: atom_id res chain seq x y z
N MET A 1 30.00 -31.64 14.29
CA MET A 1 28.59 -31.23 14.47
C MET A 1 27.83 -31.66 13.22
N SER A 2 26.85 -32.55 13.34
CA SER A 2 26.08 -33.08 12.20
C SER A 2 24.77 -32.32 12.01
N TRP A 3 24.30 -32.23 10.78
CA TRP A 3 22.94 -31.78 10.49
C TRP A 3 21.95 -32.82 11.03
N THR A 4 20.87 -32.37 11.64
CA THR A 4 19.79 -33.24 12.13
C THR A 4 18.47 -32.82 11.53
N GLN A 5 17.66 -33.81 11.15
CA GLN A 5 16.31 -33.58 10.67
C GLN A 5 15.37 -33.49 11.86
N GLY A 6 14.76 -32.32 12.05
CA GLY A 6 13.80 -32.05 13.11
C GLY A 6 12.40 -31.85 12.54
N ALA A 7 11.38 -32.26 13.28
CA ALA A 7 10.02 -31.86 12.98
C ALA A 7 9.79 -30.43 13.48
N LEU A 8 9.00 -29.65 12.76
CA LEU A 8 8.57 -28.34 13.23
C LEU A 8 7.54 -28.52 14.34
N HIS A 9 7.77 -27.87 15.47
CA HIS A 9 6.84 -27.84 16.58
C HIS A 9 6.80 -26.47 17.24
N TRP A 10 5.66 -26.14 17.85
CA TRP A 10 5.52 -24.88 18.57
C TRP A 10 6.53 -24.79 19.73
N PRO A 11 7.31 -23.70 19.83
CA PRO A 11 8.31 -23.55 20.90
C PRO A 11 7.70 -23.53 22.30
N THR A 12 8.28 -24.32 23.21
CA THR A 12 7.85 -24.43 24.62
C THR A 12 7.92 -23.11 25.37
N SER A 13 8.93 -22.29 25.11
CA SER A 13 9.09 -20.96 25.70
C SER A 13 7.97 -20.02 25.27
N THR A 14 7.53 -20.10 24.01
CA THR A 14 6.39 -19.32 23.50
C THR A 14 5.08 -19.83 24.06
N GLU A 15 4.92 -21.15 24.20
CA GLU A 15 3.75 -21.76 24.83
C GLU A 15 3.57 -21.37 26.29
N ALA A 16 4.67 -21.31 27.06
CA ALA A 16 4.64 -20.85 28.45
C ALA A 16 4.18 -19.38 28.56
N ILE A 17 4.66 -18.50 27.67
CA ILE A 17 4.21 -17.10 27.60
C ILE A 17 2.73 -17.04 27.23
N HIS A 18 2.31 -17.82 26.23
CA HIS A 18 0.92 -17.87 25.81
C HIS A 18 -0.01 -18.34 26.93
N THR A 19 0.35 -19.41 27.63
CA THR A 19 -0.40 -19.96 28.76
C THR A 19 -0.53 -18.94 29.91
N GLY A 20 0.56 -18.25 30.24
CA GLY A 20 0.53 -17.20 31.27
C GLY A 20 -0.38 -16.03 30.88
N ALA A 21 -0.33 -15.60 29.62
CA ALA A 21 -1.18 -14.52 29.11
C ALA A 21 -2.65 -14.95 29.00
N SER A 22 -2.93 -16.14 28.46
CA SER A 22 -4.28 -16.66 28.26
C SER A 22 -5.01 -16.92 29.58
N GLY A 23 -4.28 -17.33 30.64
CA GLY A 23 -4.86 -17.50 31.97
C GLY A 23 -5.50 -16.21 32.53
N VAL A 24 -4.88 -15.05 32.29
CA VAL A 24 -5.43 -13.74 32.72
C VAL A 24 -6.45 -13.22 31.71
N LEU A 25 -6.12 -13.29 30.41
CA LEU A 25 -6.99 -12.79 29.35
C LEU A 25 -8.30 -13.58 29.23
N GLY A 26 -8.32 -14.85 29.64
CA GLY A 26 -9.52 -15.69 29.67
C GLY A 26 -10.58 -15.22 30.68
N GLN A 27 -10.20 -14.45 31.69
CA GLN A 27 -11.14 -13.88 32.68
C GLN A 27 -11.81 -12.59 32.20
N LEU A 28 -11.26 -11.99 31.15
CA LEU A 28 -11.63 -10.68 30.68
C LEU A 28 -13.04 -10.62 30.08
N PRO A 29 -13.56 -11.64 29.34
CA PRO A 29 -14.94 -11.66 28.86
C PRO A 29 -15.97 -11.54 30.00
N ASP A 30 -15.84 -12.33 31.07
CA ASP A 30 -16.78 -12.32 32.19
C ASP A 30 -16.71 -11.01 32.99
N SER A 31 -15.49 -10.54 33.26
CA SER A 31 -15.27 -9.25 33.92
C SER A 31 -15.84 -8.08 33.12
N GLN A 32 -15.68 -8.09 31.79
CA GLN A 32 -16.24 -7.09 30.89
C GLN A 32 -17.77 -7.18 30.81
N ALA A 33 -18.34 -8.38 30.70
CA ALA A 33 -19.79 -8.57 30.70
C ALA A 33 -20.41 -8.00 31.98
N GLY A 34 -19.82 -8.29 33.14
CA GLY A 34 -20.25 -7.73 34.42
C GLY A 34 -20.12 -6.20 34.48
N ALA A 35 -19.05 -5.63 33.93
CA ALA A 35 -18.87 -4.18 33.86
C ALA A 35 -19.88 -3.51 32.93
N VAL A 36 -20.13 -4.08 31.75
CA VAL A 36 -21.13 -3.58 30.78
C VAL A 36 -22.53 -3.67 31.37
N ALA A 37 -22.88 -4.75 32.07
CA ALA A 37 -24.17 -4.89 32.74
C ALA A 37 -24.38 -3.80 33.81
N ARG A 38 -23.35 -3.49 34.62
CA ARG A 38 -23.41 -2.37 35.59
C ARG A 38 -23.60 -1.02 34.90
N LEU A 39 -22.92 -0.79 33.78
CA LEU A 39 -23.08 0.45 33.01
C LEU A 39 -24.48 0.56 32.38
N GLN A 40 -25.02 -0.53 31.83
CA GLN A 40 -26.36 -0.57 31.27
C GLN A 40 -27.43 -0.32 32.33
N ALA A 41 -27.26 -0.85 33.54
CA ALA A 41 -28.16 -0.57 34.66
C ALA A 41 -28.20 0.92 35.07
N LEU A 42 -27.13 1.68 34.78
CA LEU A 42 -27.08 3.13 35.00
C LEU A 42 -27.68 3.94 33.85
N ALA A 43 -27.89 3.36 32.66
CA ALA A 43 -28.37 4.07 31.48
C ALA A 43 -29.71 4.83 31.69
N PRO A 44 -30.72 4.27 32.38
CA PRO A 44 -31.97 5.00 32.65
C PRO A 44 -31.78 6.22 33.56
N ARG A 45 -30.71 6.22 34.37
CA ARG A 45 -30.41 7.28 35.37
C ARG A 45 -29.55 8.40 34.81
N ALA A 46 -29.01 8.24 33.60
CA ALA A 46 -28.12 9.19 32.95
C ALA A 46 -28.61 9.50 31.52
N PRO A 47 -29.71 10.27 31.36
CA PRO A 47 -30.24 10.59 30.05
C PRO A 47 -29.22 11.42 29.26
N TYR A 48 -28.71 10.84 28.18
CA TYR A 48 -27.80 11.51 27.25
C TYR A 48 -28.60 12.09 26.09
N ARG A 49 -28.56 13.42 25.92
CA ARG A 49 -29.15 14.09 24.77
C ARG A 49 -28.05 14.37 23.75
N PRO A 50 -28.10 13.76 22.55
CA PRO A 50 -27.24 14.13 21.45
C PRO A 50 -27.29 15.63 21.18
N THR A 51 -26.14 16.21 20.86
CA THR A 51 -26.14 17.61 20.41
C THR A 51 -26.75 17.72 19.01
N PRO A 52 -27.36 18.86 18.64
CA PRO A 52 -27.85 19.08 17.28
C PRO A 52 -26.77 18.88 16.21
N ILE A 53 -25.52 19.26 16.52
CA ILE A 53 -24.36 19.09 15.63
C ILE A 53 -24.06 17.60 15.42
N SER A 54 -24.14 16.78 16.47
CA SER A 54 -23.92 15.33 16.34
C SER A 54 -24.99 14.65 15.47
N GLN A 55 -26.24 15.10 15.54
CA GLN A 55 -27.32 14.60 14.69
C GLN A 55 -27.11 15.02 13.23
N ALA A 56 -26.77 16.29 12.99
CA ALA A 56 -26.48 16.79 11.65
C ALA A 56 -25.26 16.07 11.02
N ALA A 57 -24.21 15.83 11.82
CA ALA A 57 -23.02 15.11 11.36
C ALA A 57 -23.32 13.63 11.03
N ALA A 58 -24.16 12.96 11.83
CA ALA A 58 -24.58 11.58 11.55
C ALA A 58 -25.37 11.44 10.24
N ALA A 59 -26.14 12.46 9.85
CA ALA A 59 -26.85 12.48 8.57
C ALA A 59 -25.90 12.54 7.35
N LEU A 60 -24.64 12.95 7.55
CA LEU A 60 -23.62 13.08 6.51
C LEU A 60 -22.62 11.90 6.47
N ALA A 61 -22.93 10.77 7.11
CA ALA A 61 -22.03 9.61 7.18
C ALA A 61 -21.62 9.04 5.81
N GLY A 62 -22.37 9.33 4.74
CA GLY A 62 -22.08 8.89 3.37
C GLY A 62 -20.95 9.63 2.66
N LEU A 63 -20.52 10.81 3.15
CA LEU A 63 -19.58 11.68 2.44
C LEU A 63 -18.20 11.04 2.22
N ARG A 64 -17.74 10.17 3.14
CA ARG A 64 -16.50 9.42 2.95
C ARG A 64 -16.55 8.54 1.71
N ALA A 65 -17.64 7.80 1.54
CA ALA A 65 -17.85 6.94 0.38
C ALA A 65 -18.02 7.74 -0.93
N GLU A 66 -18.53 8.97 -0.86
CA GLU A 66 -18.57 9.89 -2.01
C GLU A 66 -17.18 10.38 -2.39
N LEU A 67 -16.35 10.79 -1.43
CA LEU A 67 -14.97 11.19 -1.66
C LEU A 67 -14.15 10.02 -2.22
N ASP A 68 -14.31 8.81 -1.68
CA ASP A 68 -13.59 7.62 -2.14
C ASP A 68 -13.99 7.21 -3.56
N ARG A 69 -15.26 7.44 -3.96
CA ARG A 69 -15.71 7.22 -5.35
C ARG A 69 -15.00 8.12 -6.37
N MET A 70 -14.46 9.26 -5.96
CA MET A 70 -13.65 10.13 -6.83
C MET A 70 -12.23 9.58 -7.04
N LEU A 71 -11.79 8.61 -6.23
CA LEU A 71 -10.45 8.04 -6.28
C LEU A 71 -10.42 6.85 -7.23
N VAL A 72 -10.34 7.16 -8.52
CA VAL A 72 -10.20 6.13 -9.54
C VAL A 72 -8.72 5.79 -9.78
N THR A 73 -8.46 4.50 -9.95
CA THR A 73 -7.24 4.00 -10.58
C THR A 73 -7.48 3.91 -12.08
N GLY A 74 -6.45 4.23 -12.86
CA GLY A 74 -6.57 4.16 -14.31
C GLY A 74 -5.23 4.33 -14.99
N ARG A 75 -5.29 4.59 -16.30
CA ARG A 75 -4.10 4.73 -17.14
C ARG A 75 -4.08 6.11 -17.76
N CYS A 76 -2.96 6.81 -17.59
CA CYS A 76 -2.74 8.12 -18.21
C CYS A 76 -1.67 7.98 -19.29
N LEU A 77 -2.03 8.38 -20.51
CA LEU A 77 -1.12 8.46 -21.64
C LEU A 77 -0.84 9.93 -21.93
N THR A 78 0.44 10.27 -22.06
CA THR A 78 0.88 11.64 -22.34
C THR A 78 1.78 11.63 -23.56
N ILE A 79 1.42 12.45 -24.53
CA ILE A 79 2.18 12.65 -25.77
C ILE A 79 2.85 14.03 -25.75
N THR A 80 4.10 14.09 -26.21
CA THR A 80 4.86 15.35 -26.25
C THR A 80 5.65 15.46 -27.56
N PRO A 81 5.99 16.69 -28.02
CA PRO A 81 6.79 16.88 -29.24
C PRO A 81 8.18 16.25 -29.18
N TYR A 82 8.66 15.94 -27.99
CA TYR A 82 10.02 15.45 -27.76
C TYR A 82 10.12 13.93 -27.67
N GLN A 83 9.00 13.23 -27.77
CA GLN A 83 8.96 11.77 -27.78
C GLN A 83 9.30 11.24 -29.18
N HIS A 84 10.15 10.21 -29.19
CA HIS A 84 10.61 9.57 -30.42
C HIS A 84 9.44 8.97 -31.23
N GLY A 85 9.31 9.37 -32.49
CA GLY A 85 8.24 8.90 -33.37
C GLY A 85 6.87 9.55 -33.14
N VAL A 86 6.77 10.53 -32.23
CA VAL A 86 5.56 11.31 -31.98
C VAL A 86 5.69 12.71 -32.56
N GLY A 87 6.72 13.45 -32.14
CA GLY A 87 7.00 14.77 -32.69
C GLY A 87 7.65 14.72 -34.06
N GLN A 88 7.40 15.75 -34.85
CA GLN A 88 8.13 16.01 -36.09
C GLN A 88 9.40 16.79 -35.77
N HIS A 89 10.51 16.35 -36.36
CA HIS A 89 11.81 17.01 -36.25
C HIS A 89 12.14 17.68 -37.59
N GLN A 90 12.17 19.01 -37.62
CA GLN A 90 12.60 19.79 -38.77
C GLN A 90 13.76 20.69 -38.35
N GLY A 91 14.95 20.45 -38.90
CA GLY A 91 16.16 21.16 -38.48
C GLY A 91 16.53 20.87 -37.02
N ASN A 92 16.53 21.90 -36.17
CA ASN A 92 16.77 21.79 -34.72
C ASN A 92 15.49 21.97 -33.88
N GLN A 93 14.31 21.95 -34.53
CA GLN A 93 13.02 22.21 -33.88
C GLN A 93 12.18 20.93 -33.79
N TYR A 94 11.55 20.73 -32.63
CA TYR A 94 10.59 19.66 -32.39
C TYR A 94 9.18 20.25 -32.35
N SER A 95 8.27 19.75 -33.18
CA SER A 95 6.88 20.22 -33.23
C SER A 95 5.89 19.06 -33.21
N LEU A 96 4.70 19.32 -32.66
CA LEU A 96 3.58 18.38 -32.67
C LEU A 96 2.29 19.16 -32.86
N ALA A 97 1.75 19.13 -34.07
CA ALA A 97 0.47 19.75 -34.37
C ALA A 97 -0.67 19.00 -33.65
N ALA A 98 -1.71 19.72 -33.20
CA ALA A 98 -2.85 19.12 -32.49
C ALA A 98 -3.54 17.97 -33.25
N PRO A 99 -3.75 18.02 -34.59
CA PRO A 99 -4.29 16.88 -35.33
C PRO A 99 -3.39 15.63 -35.28
N ASN A 100 -2.06 15.83 -35.32
CA ASN A 100 -1.09 14.73 -35.24
C ASN A 100 -1.04 14.16 -33.82
N ALA A 101 -1.18 15.01 -32.79
CA ALA A 101 -1.33 14.58 -31.41
C ALA A 101 -2.55 13.67 -31.22
N VAL A 102 -3.72 14.09 -31.73
CA VAL A 102 -4.94 13.28 -31.70
C VAL A 102 -4.76 11.98 -32.47
N ALA A 103 -4.22 12.02 -33.70
CA ALA A 103 -3.97 10.82 -34.50
C ALA A 103 -3.04 9.83 -33.78
N THR A 104 -2.02 10.32 -33.07
CA THR A 104 -1.11 9.49 -32.28
C THR A 104 -1.82 8.83 -31.09
N LEU A 105 -2.67 9.58 -30.37
CA LEU A 105 -3.49 9.03 -29.28
C LEU A 105 -4.46 7.96 -29.79
N THR A 106 -5.12 8.23 -30.93
CA THR A 106 -6.02 7.27 -31.58
C THR A 106 -5.29 6.00 -32.01
N ALA A 107 -4.12 6.13 -32.65
CA ALA A 107 -3.30 4.98 -33.03
C ALA A 107 -2.88 4.17 -31.81
N LYS A 108 -2.57 4.82 -30.67
CA LYS A 108 -2.17 4.12 -29.44
C LYS A 108 -3.33 3.38 -28.76
N LEU A 109 -4.57 3.85 -28.90
CA LEU A 109 -5.77 3.12 -28.45
C LEU A 109 -6.04 1.86 -29.28
N GLN A 110 -5.44 1.74 -30.47
CA GLN A 110 -5.56 0.58 -31.37
C GLN A 110 -4.31 -0.33 -31.34
N ASP A 111 -3.32 -0.02 -30.49
CA ASP A 111 -2.06 -0.76 -30.40
C ASP A 111 -2.22 -2.06 -29.63
N GLY A 112 -2.78 -3.08 -30.30
CA GLY A 112 -3.00 -4.42 -29.74
C GLY A 112 -1.72 -5.18 -29.36
N ALA A 113 -0.54 -4.65 -29.71
CA ALA A 113 0.75 -5.20 -29.29
C ALA A 113 1.21 -4.69 -27.92
N ASP A 114 0.55 -3.67 -27.35
CA ASP A 114 0.86 -3.18 -26.00
C ASP A 114 0.15 -4.06 -24.95
N PRO A 115 0.89 -4.79 -24.09
CA PRO A 115 0.30 -5.65 -23.06
C PRO A 115 -0.49 -4.86 -22.00
N LEU A 116 -0.29 -3.54 -21.94
CA LEU A 116 -0.97 -2.62 -21.04
C LEU A 116 -2.03 -1.77 -21.76
N LEU A 117 -2.52 -2.20 -22.92
CA LEU A 117 -3.69 -1.58 -23.54
C LEU A 117 -4.92 -1.74 -22.62
N PRO A 118 -5.66 -0.66 -22.29
CA PRO A 118 -6.87 -0.77 -21.49
C PRO A 118 -7.97 -1.53 -22.26
N THR A 119 -8.73 -2.38 -21.57
CA THR A 119 -9.79 -3.23 -22.15
C THR A 119 -11.13 -3.02 -21.42
N GLY A 120 -12.23 -3.40 -22.05
CA GLY A 120 -13.58 -3.26 -21.50
C GLY A 120 -14.21 -1.88 -21.74
N GLN A 121 -15.26 -1.54 -20.97
CA GLN A 121 -15.91 -0.23 -21.03
C GLN A 121 -15.04 0.81 -20.32
N LEU A 122 -14.61 1.85 -21.04
CA LEU A 122 -13.69 2.88 -20.55
C LEU A 122 -14.36 4.25 -20.51
N HIS A 123 -14.00 5.07 -19.52
CA HIS A 123 -14.34 6.48 -19.45
C HIS A 123 -13.06 7.29 -19.69
N ALA A 124 -13.06 8.20 -20.68
CA ALA A 124 -11.87 8.91 -21.11
C ALA A 124 -12.09 10.43 -21.17
N ILE A 125 -11.04 11.17 -20.81
CA ILE A 125 -10.93 12.62 -20.97
C ILE A 125 -9.57 12.89 -21.64
N ALA A 126 -9.55 13.71 -22.68
CA ALA A 126 -8.33 14.13 -23.35
C ALA A 126 -8.13 15.64 -23.20
N TRP A 127 -6.93 16.06 -22.81
CA TRP A 127 -6.54 17.46 -22.72
C TRP A 127 -5.40 17.77 -23.68
N LEU A 128 -5.50 18.90 -24.38
CA LEU A 128 -4.45 19.40 -25.27
C LEU A 128 -4.08 20.82 -24.84
N VAL A 129 -2.78 21.09 -24.76
CA VAL A 129 -2.22 22.42 -24.57
C VAL A 129 -1.46 22.77 -25.84
N THR A 130 -1.82 23.88 -26.48
CA THR A 130 -1.30 24.25 -27.80
C THR A 130 -0.70 25.64 -27.78
N GLY A 131 0.35 25.85 -28.57
CA GLY A 131 0.94 27.15 -28.86
C GLY A 131 1.39 27.20 -30.31
N ASN A 132 1.46 28.40 -30.88
CA ASN A 132 1.96 28.63 -32.25
C ASN A 132 3.49 28.77 -32.31
N SER A 133 4.17 28.75 -31.17
CA SER A 133 5.62 28.73 -31.01
C SER A 133 6.00 28.00 -29.72
N GLU A 134 7.28 27.66 -29.54
CA GLU A 134 7.80 27.09 -28.30
C GLU A 134 7.54 28.02 -27.10
N THR A 135 7.71 29.33 -27.29
CA THR A 135 7.45 30.36 -26.27
C THR A 135 5.98 30.45 -25.90
N ALA A 136 5.07 30.42 -26.90
CA ALA A 136 3.64 30.43 -26.65
C ALA A 136 3.17 29.17 -25.94
N LEU A 137 3.72 28.00 -26.30
CA LEU A 137 3.42 26.74 -25.64
C LEU A 137 3.94 26.72 -24.19
N ALA A 138 5.15 27.21 -23.95
CA ALA A 138 5.70 27.32 -22.59
C ALA A 138 4.84 28.21 -21.69
N ASN A 139 4.42 29.37 -22.20
CA ASN A 139 3.55 30.30 -21.48
C ASN A 139 2.18 29.70 -21.16
N ALA A 140 1.59 28.93 -22.08
CA ALA A 140 0.32 28.23 -21.85
C ALA A 140 0.47 27.06 -20.85
N LEU A 141 1.60 26.35 -20.90
CA LEU A 141 1.85 25.16 -20.09
C LEU A 141 2.28 25.49 -18.65
N ALA A 142 2.93 26.62 -18.42
CA ALA A 142 3.42 27.05 -17.11
C ALA A 142 2.34 27.10 -16.00
N PRO A 143 1.21 27.83 -16.16
CA PRO A 143 0.17 27.87 -15.13
C PRO A 143 -0.53 26.52 -14.94
N LEU A 144 -0.62 25.69 -15.98
CA LEU A 144 -1.25 24.36 -15.91
C LEU A 144 -0.37 23.37 -15.14
N CYS A 145 0.93 23.34 -15.38
CA CYS A 145 1.87 22.49 -14.65
C CYS A 145 1.92 22.82 -13.14
N ALA A 146 1.58 24.06 -12.74
CA ALA A 146 1.49 24.44 -11.34
C ALA A 146 0.27 23.82 -10.63
N ILE A 147 -0.84 23.63 -11.35
CA ILE A 147 -2.11 23.11 -10.79
C ILE A 147 -2.22 21.59 -11.01
N LEU A 148 -1.78 21.10 -12.17
CA LEU A 148 -1.85 19.73 -12.64
C LEU A 148 -0.45 19.28 -13.08
N PRO A 149 0.40 18.83 -12.15
CA PRO A 149 1.80 18.49 -12.41
C PRO A 149 1.92 17.10 -13.06
N LEU A 150 1.44 16.95 -14.29
CA LEU A 150 1.68 15.74 -15.07
C LEU A 150 3.17 15.63 -15.42
N PRO A 151 3.86 14.53 -15.09
CA PRO A 151 5.33 14.45 -15.21
C PRO A 151 5.86 14.81 -16.60
N GLU A 152 5.22 14.32 -17.67
CA GLU A 152 5.62 14.60 -19.05
C GLU A 152 5.34 16.05 -19.48
N TRP A 153 4.32 16.69 -18.92
CA TRP A 153 4.04 18.11 -19.15
C TRP A 153 5.09 18.97 -18.44
N CYS A 154 5.43 18.64 -17.19
CA CYS A 154 6.50 19.32 -16.47
C CYS A 154 7.88 19.11 -17.14
N ALA A 155 8.13 17.94 -17.71
CA ALA A 155 9.34 17.66 -18.50
C ALA A 155 9.38 18.49 -19.79
N THR A 156 8.25 18.60 -20.49
CA THR A 156 8.10 19.44 -21.68
C THR A 156 8.35 20.90 -21.36
N LEU A 157 7.74 21.42 -20.28
CA LEU A 157 7.96 22.80 -19.82
C LEU A 157 9.45 23.05 -19.50
N ARG A 158 10.09 22.17 -18.72
CA ARG A 158 11.52 22.30 -18.39
C ARG A 158 12.40 22.35 -19.65
N ARG A 159 12.06 21.56 -20.68
CA ARG A 159 12.80 21.56 -21.95
C ARG A 159 12.57 22.83 -22.75
N LEU A 160 11.33 23.34 -22.81
CA LEU A 160 11.02 24.61 -23.48
C LEU A 160 11.69 25.82 -22.80
N THR A 161 11.96 25.74 -21.49
CA THR A 161 12.58 26.84 -20.73
C THR A 161 14.09 26.70 -20.53
N ALA A 162 14.67 25.54 -20.79
CA ALA A 162 16.10 25.30 -20.59
C ALA A 162 16.90 25.69 -21.83
N SER A 163 17.95 26.49 -21.66
CA SER A 163 18.97 26.73 -22.70
C SER A 163 19.98 25.60 -22.66
N ASN A 164 19.83 24.58 -23.50
CA ASN A 164 20.83 23.51 -23.63
C ASN A 164 20.93 23.03 -25.09
N ASP A 165 22.16 23.04 -25.63
CA ASP A 165 22.53 22.36 -26.87
C ASP A 165 22.36 20.85 -26.73
N ALA A 166 21.81 20.22 -27.78
CA ALA A 166 21.31 18.86 -27.73
C ALA A 166 22.41 17.80 -27.89
N MET A 167 22.61 16.95 -26.86
CA MET A 167 23.32 15.67 -26.99
C MET A 167 22.35 14.61 -27.54
N SER A 168 22.69 13.96 -28.67
CA SER A 168 21.86 12.91 -29.27
C SER A 168 21.86 11.61 -28.44
N LYS A 169 20.75 10.87 -28.48
CA LYS A 169 20.65 9.52 -27.88
C LYS A 169 19.90 8.55 -28.82
N PRO A 170 20.18 7.24 -28.70
CA PRO A 170 19.93 6.23 -29.73
C PRO A 170 18.49 5.72 -29.77
N THR A 171 18.21 4.97 -30.84
CA THR A 171 16.93 4.38 -31.23
C THR A 171 16.35 3.46 -30.16
N ALA A 172 15.09 3.71 -29.78
CA ALA A 172 14.32 2.88 -28.85
C ALA A 172 12.86 2.73 -29.33
N ALA A 173 12.17 1.74 -28.76
CA ALA A 173 10.80 1.31 -29.08
C ALA A 173 9.76 2.44 -29.21
N LYS A 174 8.62 2.15 -29.87
CA LYS A 174 7.48 3.09 -29.98
C LYS A 174 7.09 3.62 -28.58
N VAL A 175 7.15 4.93 -28.43
CA VAL A 175 6.77 5.70 -27.24
C VAL A 175 5.59 6.61 -27.61
N PRO A 176 4.72 6.98 -26.65
CA PRO A 176 4.69 6.61 -25.24
C PRO A 176 4.09 5.21 -24.99
N ARG A 177 4.50 4.59 -23.88
CA ARG A 177 3.95 3.30 -23.41
C ARG A 177 2.82 3.55 -22.42
N TRP A 178 1.82 2.67 -22.40
CA TRP A 178 0.86 2.65 -21.30
C TRP A 178 1.59 2.34 -20.00
N LYS A 179 1.27 3.08 -18.94
CA LYS A 179 1.71 2.75 -17.59
C LYS A 179 0.71 1.78 -16.96
N ALA A 180 1.20 0.96 -16.03
CA ALA A 180 0.33 0.10 -15.23
C ALA A 180 -0.67 0.95 -14.43
N ASP A 181 -1.71 0.31 -13.90
CA ASP A 181 -2.79 1.03 -13.20
C ASP A 181 -2.23 1.86 -12.04
N GLU A 182 -2.28 3.18 -12.20
CA GLU A 182 -1.76 4.15 -11.26
C GLU A 182 -2.94 4.93 -10.65
N PRO A 183 -2.85 5.33 -9.37
CA PRO A 183 -3.84 6.24 -8.80
C PRO A 183 -3.84 7.56 -9.59
N LEU A 184 -4.98 7.94 -10.18
CA LEU A 184 -5.13 9.21 -10.91
C LEU A 184 -5.29 10.41 -9.94
N ALA A 185 -4.57 10.37 -8.81
CA ALA A 185 -4.63 11.34 -7.72
C ALA A 185 -3.44 12.30 -7.79
N TRP A 186 -3.34 13.05 -8.89
CA TRP A 186 -2.42 14.20 -8.99
C TRP A 186 -3.04 15.44 -8.35
N ALA A 187 -2.27 16.54 -8.23
CA ALA A 187 -2.88 17.82 -7.88
C ALA A 187 -3.85 18.26 -8.99
N PRO A 188 -4.98 18.92 -8.66
CA PRO A 188 -5.39 19.37 -7.33
C PRO A 188 -6.16 18.29 -6.52
N LEU A 189 -6.45 17.12 -7.08
CA LEU A 189 -7.26 16.08 -6.43
C LEU A 189 -6.62 15.57 -5.13
N ARG A 190 -5.30 15.36 -5.11
CA ARG A 190 -4.59 14.88 -3.91
C ARG A 190 -4.70 15.84 -2.72
N PRO A 191 -4.36 17.14 -2.83
CA PRO A 191 -4.55 18.07 -1.72
C PRO A 191 -6.03 18.27 -1.37
N ALA A 192 -6.93 18.35 -2.36
CA ALA A 192 -8.37 18.44 -2.10
C ALA A 192 -8.88 17.25 -1.28
N ARG A 193 -8.45 16.03 -1.61
CA ARG A 193 -8.76 14.81 -0.84
C ARG A 193 -8.29 14.90 0.61
N SER A 194 -7.08 15.40 0.84
CA SER A 194 -6.54 15.53 2.20
C SER A 194 -7.37 16.49 3.04
N LEU A 195 -7.76 17.64 2.47
CA LEU A 195 -8.54 18.66 3.16
C LEU A 195 -9.98 18.20 3.41
N LEU A 196 -10.67 17.73 2.37
CA LEU A 196 -12.03 17.19 2.48
C LEU A 196 -12.07 15.97 3.40
N GLY A 197 -11.05 15.11 3.33
CA GLY A 197 -10.93 13.95 4.21
C GLY A 197 -10.76 14.33 5.68
N ALA A 198 -10.14 15.48 5.97
CA ALA A 198 -10.02 16.03 7.32
C ALA A 198 -11.34 16.64 7.81
N GLU A 199 -12.06 17.37 6.96
CA GLU A 199 -13.41 17.88 7.28
C GLU A 199 -14.39 16.73 7.57
N ILE A 200 -14.40 15.70 6.72
CA ILE A 200 -15.21 14.50 6.92
C ILE A 200 -14.81 13.78 8.21
N ALA A 201 -13.52 13.69 8.55
CA ALA A 201 -13.08 13.10 9.81
C ALA A 201 -13.59 13.88 11.04
N GLN A 202 -13.68 15.22 10.95
CA GLN A 202 -14.33 16.01 12.00
C GLN A 202 -15.82 15.68 12.13
N LEU A 203 -16.54 15.56 11.01
CA LEU A 203 -17.95 15.15 11.01
C LEU A 203 -18.13 13.74 11.58
N GLU A 204 -17.31 12.77 11.18
CA GLU A 204 -17.33 11.40 11.71
C GLU A 204 -17.11 11.39 13.23
N SER A 205 -16.19 12.21 13.74
CA SER A 205 -15.95 12.38 15.18
C SER A 205 -17.18 12.97 15.89
N GLN A 206 -17.78 14.03 15.33
CA GLN A 206 -18.96 14.67 15.91
C GLN A 206 -20.20 13.75 15.85
N ALA A 207 -20.34 12.93 14.82
CA ALA A 207 -21.41 11.95 14.67
C ALA A 207 -21.36 10.90 15.79
N GLN A 208 -20.17 10.57 16.31
CA GLN A 208 -20.07 9.71 17.49
C GLN A 208 -20.70 10.33 18.73
N GLY A 209 -20.88 11.66 18.80
CA GLY A 209 -21.65 12.34 19.85
C GLY A 209 -23.16 12.06 19.80
N ALA A 210 -23.66 11.32 18.78
CA ALA A 210 -25.03 10.81 18.77
C ALA A 210 -25.18 9.53 19.61
N THR A 211 -24.07 8.88 19.95
CA THR A 211 -24.06 7.65 20.77
C THR A 211 -23.72 7.97 22.22
N THR A 212 -24.39 7.29 23.15
CA THR A 212 -24.15 7.51 24.58
C THR A 212 -22.78 6.98 24.99
N PRO A 213 -22.11 7.57 26.01
CA PRO A 213 -20.85 7.04 26.53
C PRO A 213 -20.95 5.56 26.97
N ILE A 214 -22.10 5.16 27.51
CA ILE A 214 -22.37 3.77 27.90
C ILE A 214 -22.35 2.85 26.68
N THR A 215 -23.00 3.27 25.58
CA THR A 215 -22.98 2.53 24.31
C THR A 215 -21.57 2.43 23.73
N LYS A 216 -20.77 3.51 23.81
CA LYS A 216 -19.37 3.50 23.35
C LYS A 216 -18.50 2.53 24.14
N LEU A 217 -18.68 2.49 25.47
CA LEU A 217 -17.94 1.56 26.34
C LEU A 217 -18.36 0.10 26.11
N ALA A 218 -19.65 -0.15 25.86
CA ALA A 218 -20.13 -1.48 25.47
C ALA A 218 -19.52 -1.93 24.13
N ALA A 219 -19.56 -1.08 23.10
CA ALA A 219 -18.94 -1.37 21.82
C ALA A 219 -17.42 -1.58 21.92
N LEU A 220 -16.73 -0.86 22.81
CA LEU A 220 -15.31 -1.08 23.10
C LEU A 220 -15.07 -2.46 23.72
N ALA A 221 -15.92 -2.90 24.65
CA ALA A 221 -15.84 -4.23 25.25
C ALA A 221 -16.02 -5.31 24.18
N GLU A 222 -17.03 -5.18 23.32
CA GLU A 222 -17.24 -6.10 22.19
C GLU A 222 -16.03 -6.16 21.25
N ARG A 223 -15.45 -5.01 20.88
CA ARG A 223 -14.24 -4.96 20.04
C ARG A 223 -13.04 -5.62 20.70
N ARG A 224 -12.89 -5.50 22.02
CA ARG A 224 -11.82 -6.18 22.77
C ARG A 224 -12.03 -7.69 22.76
N ALA A 225 -13.25 -8.17 22.99
CA ALA A 225 -13.57 -9.60 22.93
C ALA A 225 -13.31 -10.17 21.53
N ALA A 226 -13.76 -9.48 20.48
CA ALA A 226 -13.49 -9.88 19.09
C ALA A 226 -11.98 -9.93 18.79
N LYS A 227 -11.22 -8.93 19.26
CA LYS A 227 -9.76 -8.91 19.06
C LYS A 227 -9.06 -10.06 19.78
N LEU A 228 -9.50 -10.43 20.98
CA LEU A 228 -8.95 -11.57 21.69
C LEU A 228 -9.24 -12.88 20.94
N ALA A 229 -10.46 -13.05 20.43
CA ALA A 229 -10.80 -14.21 19.60
C ALA A 229 -9.94 -14.29 18.31
N GLU A 230 -9.69 -13.16 17.64
CA GLU A 230 -8.78 -13.11 16.49
C GLU A 230 -7.35 -13.53 16.86
N LEU A 231 -6.84 -13.04 17.99
CA LEU A 231 -5.50 -13.37 18.48
C LEU A 231 -5.38 -14.86 18.83
N GLU A 232 -6.37 -15.41 19.50
CA GLU A 232 -6.44 -16.83 19.84
C GLU A 232 -6.46 -17.69 18.57
N GLN A 233 -7.28 -17.32 17.57
CA GLN A 233 -7.31 -18.02 16.29
C GLN A 233 -5.96 -17.93 15.56
N ALA A 234 -5.33 -16.75 15.54
CA ALA A 234 -4.03 -16.56 14.88
C ALA A 234 -2.92 -17.35 15.56
N LEU A 235 -2.87 -17.36 16.90
CA LEU A 235 -1.92 -18.16 17.67
C LEU A 235 -2.17 -19.66 17.50
N GLY A 236 -3.44 -20.10 17.49
CA GLY A 236 -3.79 -21.49 17.23
C GLY A 236 -3.31 -21.98 15.84
N LYS A 237 -3.40 -21.12 14.82
CA LYS A 237 -2.84 -21.43 13.48
C LYS A 237 -1.32 -21.57 13.50
N LEU A 238 -0.61 -20.72 14.27
CA LEU A 238 0.84 -20.80 14.40
C LEU A 238 1.27 -22.02 15.21
N ALA A 239 0.53 -22.37 16.27
CA ALA A 239 0.79 -23.56 17.08
C ALA A 239 0.58 -24.86 16.29
N ALA A 240 -0.27 -24.83 15.25
CA ALA A 240 -0.48 -25.95 14.32
C ALA A 240 0.62 -26.08 13.25
N ILE A 241 1.74 -25.37 13.36
CA ILE A 241 2.87 -25.51 12.43
C ILE A 241 3.35 -26.96 12.41
N SER A 242 3.59 -27.47 11.21
CA SER A 242 4.05 -28.84 10.97
C SER A 242 4.93 -28.87 9.73
N GLY A 243 5.78 -29.89 9.66
CA GLY A 243 6.78 -30.04 8.61
C GLY A 243 8.06 -30.63 9.17
N GLN A 244 9.03 -30.83 8.29
CA GLN A 244 10.35 -31.31 8.67
C GLN A 244 11.41 -30.44 8.00
N LEU A 245 12.48 -30.13 8.72
CA LEU A 245 13.62 -29.44 8.15
C LEU A 245 14.93 -29.99 8.71
N TRP A 246 15.99 -29.81 7.93
CA TRP A 246 17.35 -30.06 8.39
C TRP A 246 17.88 -28.81 9.05
N HIS A 247 18.42 -28.95 10.25
CA HIS A 247 19.03 -27.85 10.98
C HIS A 247 20.41 -28.21 11.49
N TRP A 248 21.19 -27.16 11.74
CA TRP A 248 22.51 -27.22 12.33
C TRP A 248 22.61 -26.09 13.36
N GLN A 249 23.24 -26.37 14.50
CA GLN A 249 23.46 -25.39 15.56
C GLN A 249 24.95 -25.33 15.89
N GLY A 250 25.46 -24.11 16.07
CA GLY A 250 26.84 -23.84 16.43
C GLY A 250 26.96 -22.52 17.18
N GLN A 251 28.06 -22.36 17.93
CA GLN A 251 28.35 -21.16 18.70
C GLN A 251 29.82 -20.75 18.48
N GLY A 252 30.08 -19.45 18.38
CA GLY A 252 31.42 -18.90 18.17
C GLY A 252 31.36 -17.56 17.46
N ASP A 253 32.54 -16.97 17.20
CA ASP A 253 32.66 -15.87 16.26
C ASP A 253 32.41 -16.34 14.81
N ALA A 254 32.35 -15.40 13.86
CA ALA A 254 32.05 -15.70 12.47
C ALA A 254 33.06 -16.67 11.82
N ALA A 255 34.35 -16.58 12.17
CA ALA A 255 35.38 -17.44 11.60
C ALA A 255 35.28 -18.87 12.15
N SER A 256 35.00 -19.00 13.45
CA SER A 256 34.73 -20.26 14.11
C SER A 256 33.45 -20.92 13.56
N LEU A 257 32.36 -20.17 13.41
CA LEU A 257 31.10 -20.67 12.85
C LEU A 257 31.27 -21.13 11.39
N ALA A 258 31.99 -20.36 10.57
CA ALA A 258 32.29 -20.74 9.18
C ALA A 258 33.10 -22.05 9.11
N THR A 259 34.10 -22.20 9.98
CA THR A 259 34.92 -23.42 10.06
C THR A 259 34.07 -24.62 10.50
N GLN A 260 33.27 -24.47 11.56
CA GLN A 260 32.39 -25.52 12.07
C GLN A 260 31.33 -25.95 11.03
N LEU A 261 30.76 -25.00 10.29
CA LEU A 261 29.80 -25.28 9.22
C LEU A 261 30.46 -25.96 8.02
N GLY A 262 31.65 -25.52 7.60
CA GLY A 262 32.40 -26.13 6.50
C GLY A 262 32.87 -27.57 6.80
N GLN A 263 33.07 -27.90 8.07
CA GLN A 263 33.39 -29.26 8.54
C GLN A 263 32.13 -30.09 8.89
N SER A 264 30.93 -29.53 8.72
CA SER A 264 29.68 -30.26 8.98
C SER A 264 29.36 -31.26 7.85
N SER A 265 28.56 -32.27 8.16
CA SER A 265 28.09 -33.26 7.19
C SER A 265 26.63 -32.98 6.81
N PRO A 266 26.35 -32.27 5.70
CA PRO A 266 24.99 -32.01 5.24
C PRO A 266 24.32 -33.29 4.69
N PRO A 267 22.99 -33.26 4.46
CA PRO A 267 22.29 -34.36 3.80
C PRO A 267 22.93 -34.72 2.45
N ASN A 268 22.85 -35.99 2.08
CA ASN A 268 23.48 -36.55 0.89
C ASN A 268 22.95 -35.95 -0.44
N HIS A 269 23.64 -36.23 -1.54
CA HIS A 269 23.33 -35.70 -2.88
C HIS A 269 21.98 -36.13 -3.48
N SER A 270 21.13 -36.91 -2.78
CA SER A 270 19.76 -37.18 -3.22
C SER A 270 18.82 -35.97 -3.13
N HIS A 271 19.25 -34.87 -2.50
CA HIS A 271 18.52 -33.60 -2.45
C HIS A 271 19.06 -32.62 -3.51
N SER A 272 18.54 -32.68 -4.74
CA SER A 272 19.05 -31.89 -5.89
C SER A 272 18.57 -30.43 -5.94
N MET A 273 17.53 -30.07 -5.17
CA MET A 273 16.98 -28.72 -5.08
C MET A 273 16.89 -28.30 -3.61
N THR A 274 17.72 -27.36 -3.19
CA THR A 274 17.88 -26.97 -1.78
C THR A 274 17.84 -25.44 -1.65
N VAL A 275 17.14 -24.95 -0.62
CA VAL A 275 17.16 -23.55 -0.19
C VAL A 275 17.62 -23.52 1.26
N GLY A 276 18.51 -22.60 1.61
CA GLY A 276 19.08 -22.49 2.95
C GLY A 276 19.02 -21.06 3.48
N ALA A 277 18.98 -20.95 4.81
CA ALA A 277 19.10 -19.68 5.52
C ALA A 277 20.02 -19.89 6.74
N LEU A 278 20.81 -18.87 7.07
CA LEU A 278 21.65 -18.84 8.26
C LEU A 278 21.20 -17.67 9.14
N LEU A 279 20.73 -17.98 10.35
CA LEU A 279 20.35 -16.99 11.35
C LEU A 279 21.52 -16.80 12.32
N LEU A 280 21.97 -15.56 12.47
CA LEU A 280 23.06 -15.20 13.38
C LEU A 280 22.57 -14.12 14.34
N SER A 281 22.92 -14.25 15.62
CA SER A 281 22.56 -13.29 16.67
C SER A 281 23.64 -13.29 17.75
N THR A 282 23.83 -12.14 18.40
CA THR A 282 24.69 -12.03 19.59
C THR A 282 24.01 -12.57 20.85
N SER A 283 22.70 -12.84 20.78
CA SER A 283 21.89 -13.46 21.84
C SER A 283 21.38 -14.84 21.41
N PRO A 284 21.07 -15.76 22.35
CA PRO A 284 20.53 -17.08 22.03
C PRO A 284 19.28 -17.02 21.13
N LEU A 285 19.24 -17.88 20.11
CA LEU A 285 18.12 -18.00 19.16
C LEU A 285 17.05 -18.95 19.70
N THR A 286 16.62 -18.78 20.96
CA THR A 286 15.79 -19.74 21.71
C THR A 286 14.54 -20.19 20.96
N PHE A 287 13.79 -19.25 20.35
CA PHE A 287 12.59 -19.57 19.57
C PHE A 287 12.90 -20.56 18.43
N TRP A 288 13.94 -20.27 17.64
CA TRP A 288 14.31 -21.08 16.46
C TRP A 288 14.95 -22.41 16.86
N GLN A 289 15.72 -22.42 17.94
CA GLN A 289 16.32 -23.64 18.50
C GLN A 289 15.25 -24.60 19.00
N GLU A 290 14.20 -24.08 19.63
CA GLU A 290 13.06 -24.88 20.06
C GLU A 290 12.14 -25.24 18.89
N LEU A 291 11.97 -24.40 17.86
CA LEU A 291 11.05 -24.67 16.75
C LEU A 291 11.32 -25.99 16.00
N THR A 292 12.57 -26.45 16.01
CA THR A 292 13.07 -27.55 15.17
C THR A 292 13.64 -28.70 16.00
N ARG A 293 13.30 -28.78 17.29
CA ARG A 293 13.91 -29.71 18.24
C ARG A 293 13.35 -31.14 18.11
#